data_AF-A0A5C9E2L9-F1
#
_entry.id   AF-A0A5C9E2L9-F1
#
_cell.length_a   1.000
_cell.length_b   1.000
_cell.length_c   1.000
_cell.angle_alpha   90.00
_cell.angle_beta   90.00
_cell.angle_gamma   90.00
#
_symmetry.space_group_name_H-M   'P 1'
#
loop_
_entity.id
_entity.type
_entity.pdbx_description
1 polymer ?
#
loop_
_entity_poly.entity_id
_entity_poly.type
_entity_poly.pdbx_seq_one_letter_code
_entity_poly.pdbx_strand_id
1 'polypeptide(L)'
;MTPSKKSSSQRDLPISLQGIEIILRYLNQLTENNLLSMRNISRNTDLSMRVVKNVLIQLETLNLVKRVVEKNKVLPKWGITKLGKQVINSA
;
A
#
# COMPACT_ATOMS: atom_id res chain seq x y z
N MET A 1 19.13 -44.03 6.15
CA MET A 1 19.36 -42.81 5.34
C MET A 1 18.04 -42.06 5.26
N THR A 2 17.89 -40.96 6.00
CA THR A 2 16.73 -40.06 5.87
C THR A 2 17.16 -38.84 5.05
N PRO A 3 16.34 -38.36 4.09
CA PRO A 3 16.75 -37.24 3.26
C PRO A 3 16.61 -35.94 4.03
N SER A 4 17.73 -35.23 4.12
CA SER A 4 17.84 -33.82 4.51
C SER A 4 16.92 -32.96 3.62
N LYS A 5 15.83 -32.43 4.17
CA LYS A 5 15.06 -31.35 3.53
C LYS A 5 15.43 -30.02 4.18
N LYS A 6 16.48 -29.39 3.65
CA LYS A 6 16.74 -27.96 3.83
C LYS A 6 15.64 -27.19 3.09
N SER A 7 14.55 -26.84 3.76
CA SER A 7 13.65 -25.79 3.26
C SER A 7 14.04 -24.49 3.93
N SER A 8 14.69 -23.63 3.16
CA SER A 8 14.92 -22.21 3.49
C SER A 8 13.65 -21.62 4.09
N SER A 9 13.75 -21.20 5.35
CA SER A 9 12.69 -20.52 6.09
C SER A 9 12.49 -19.12 5.53
N GLN A 10 11.95 -19.03 4.32
CA GLN A 10 11.45 -17.79 3.76
C GLN A 10 10.20 -17.47 4.59
N ARG A 11 10.37 -16.65 5.61
CA ARG A 11 9.26 -16.20 6.46
C ARG A 11 8.29 -15.48 5.55
N ASP A 12 7.16 -16.11 5.24
CA ASP A 12 6.08 -15.44 4.52
C ASP A 12 5.69 -14.20 5.30
N LEU A 13 5.82 -13.03 4.65
CA LEU A 13 5.40 -11.77 5.24
C LEU A 13 3.91 -11.86 5.55
N PRO A 14 3.45 -11.45 6.75
CA PRO A 14 2.04 -11.29 7.04
C PRO A 14 1.32 -10.53 5.92
N ILE A 15 0.10 -10.96 5.57
CA ILE A 15 -0.74 -10.36 4.52
C ILE A 15 -0.88 -8.83 4.69
N SER A 16 -0.85 -8.35 5.94
CA SER A 16 -0.85 -6.92 6.27
C SER A 16 0.41 -6.18 5.78
N LEU A 17 1.60 -6.78 5.93
CA LEU A 17 2.86 -6.22 5.42
C LEU A 17 2.91 -6.29 3.89
N GLN A 18 2.39 -7.36 3.29
CA GLN A 18 2.25 -7.45 1.84
C GLN A 18 1.30 -6.36 1.31
N GLY A 19 0.19 -6.10 2.02
CA GLY A 19 -0.76 -5.05 1.65
C GLY A 19 -0.17 -3.64 1.68
N ILE A 20 0.74 -3.36 2.63
CA ILE A 20 1.50 -2.10 2.71
C ILE A 20 2.33 -1.90 1.44
N GLU A 21 3.15 -2.90 1.10
CA GLU A 21 4.03 -2.83 -0.06
C GLU A 21 3.23 -2.70 -1.36
N ILE A 22 2.21 -3.54 -1.55
CA ILE A 22 1.37 -3.52 -2.75
C ILE A 22 0.73 -2.15 -2.96
N ILE A 23 0.14 -1.56 -1.91
CA ILE A 23 -0.52 -0.25 -2.01
C ILE A 23 0.49 0.86 -2.29
N LEU A 24 1.65 0.86 -1.61
CA LEU A 24 2.70 1.85 -1.83
C LEU A 24 3.25 1.78 -3.26
N ARG A 25 3.58 0.58 -3.75
CA ARG A 25 4.05 0.38 -5.14
C ARG A 25 3.00 0.81 -6.14
N TYR A 26 1.74 0.44 -5.94
CA TYR A 26 0.65 0.83 -6.83
C TYR A 26 0.45 2.35 -6.88
N LEU A 27 0.48 3.03 -5.73
CA LEU A 27 0.39 4.49 -5.69
C LEU A 27 1.62 5.19 -6.30
N ASN A 28 2.80 4.57 -6.26
CA ASN A 28 4.02 5.11 -6.86
C ASN A 28 4.08 4.97 -8.38
N GLN A 29 3.46 3.94 -8.95
CA GLN A 29 3.35 3.75 -10.40
C GLN A 29 2.54 4.86 -11.09
N LEU A 30 1.77 5.62 -10.31
CA LEU A 30 0.93 6.70 -10.80
C LEU A 30 1.69 8.03 -10.71
N THR A 31 1.50 8.89 -11.71
CA THR A 31 2.08 10.24 -11.75
C THR A 31 1.71 11.03 -10.48
N GLU A 32 2.56 11.99 -10.07
CA GLU A 32 2.47 12.70 -8.76
C GLU A 32 1.12 13.35 -8.44
N ASN A 33 0.28 13.59 -9.44
CA ASN A 33 -1.04 14.22 -9.27
C ASN A 33 -2.22 13.24 -9.29
N ASN A 34 -1.97 11.93 -9.40
CA ASN A 34 -3.03 10.93 -9.44
C ASN A 34 -3.46 10.54 -8.03
N LEU A 35 -4.49 11.24 -7.57
CA LEU A 35 -5.21 10.91 -6.35
C LEU A 35 -6.22 9.78 -6.62
N LEU A 36 -6.13 8.68 -5.89
CA LEU A 36 -7.02 7.54 -6.04
C LEU A 36 -7.98 7.36 -4.86
N SER A 37 -9.21 6.95 -5.16
CA SER A 37 -10.14 6.51 -4.11
C SER A 37 -9.79 5.12 -3.60
N MET A 38 -10.24 4.77 -2.39
CA MET A 38 -10.08 3.40 -1.86
C MET A 38 -10.65 2.34 -2.82
N ARG A 39 -11.74 2.66 -3.54
CA ARG A 39 -12.36 1.76 -4.51
C ARG A 39 -11.44 1.49 -5.70
N ASN A 40 -10.73 2.51 -6.19
CA ASN A 40 -9.77 2.33 -7.27
C ASN A 40 -8.60 1.46 -6.80
N ILE A 41 -8.07 1.73 -5.62
CA ILE A 41 -6.95 0.97 -5.04
C ILE A 41 -7.36 -0.49 -4.87
N SER A 42 -8.47 -0.76 -4.16
CA SER A 42 -8.99 -2.11 -3.93
C SER A 42 -9.18 -2.93 -5.21
N ARG A 43 -9.73 -2.32 -6.27
CA ARG A 43 -9.93 -3.00 -7.56
C ARG A 43 -8.64 -3.36 -8.29
N ASN A 44 -7.58 -2.58 -8.12
CA ASN A 44 -6.33 -2.76 -8.86
C ASN A 44 -5.26 -3.52 -8.07
N THR A 45 -5.41 -3.62 -6.75
CA THR A 45 -4.48 -4.35 -5.87
C THR A 45 -5.01 -5.72 -5.44
N ASP A 46 -6.24 -6.07 -5.81
CA ASP A 46 -6.98 -7.26 -5.36
C ASP A 46 -7.10 -7.38 -3.82
N LEU A 47 -6.95 -6.24 -3.13
CA LEU A 47 -7.14 -6.16 -1.69
C LEU A 47 -8.58 -5.76 -1.37
N SER A 48 -9.15 -6.37 -0.33
CA SER A 48 -10.48 -5.96 0.14
C SER A 48 -10.49 -4.49 0.59
N MET A 49 -11.64 -3.82 0.42
CA MET A 49 -11.83 -2.43 0.87
C MET A 49 -11.45 -2.21 2.35
N ARG A 50 -11.66 -3.22 3.21
CA ARG A 50 -11.30 -3.16 4.64
C ARG A 50 -9.78 -3.16 4.84
N VAL A 51 -9.06 -4.02 4.11
CA VAL A 51 -7.59 -4.06 4.14
C VAL A 51 -7.03 -2.75 3.61
N VAL A 52 -7.52 -2.28 2.46
CA VAL A 52 -7.10 -1.00 1.86
C VAL A 52 -7.31 0.16 2.83
N LYS A 53 -8.48 0.27 3.47
CA LYS A 53 -8.77 1.31 4.47
C LYS A 53 -7.75 1.28 5.62
N ASN A 54 -7.54 0.11 6.21
CA ASN A 54 -6.66 -0.03 7.37
C ASN A 54 -5.20 0.31 7.02
N VAL A 55 -4.72 -0.18 5.87
CA VAL A 55 -3.38 0.11 5.38
C VAL A 55 -3.22 1.59 5.07
N LEU A 56 -4.18 2.23 4.37
CA LEU A 56 -4.11 3.66 4.07
C LEU A 56 -4.08 4.51 5.34
N ILE A 57 -4.84 4.16 6.37
CA ILE A 57 -4.79 4.86 7.67
C ILE A 57 -3.39 4.74 8.28
N GLN A 58 -2.78 3.55 8.28
CA GLN A 58 -1.43 3.36 8.82
C GLN A 58 -0.37 4.14 8.01
N LEU A 59 -0.46 4.09 6.68
CA LEU A 59 0.44 4.84 5.80
C LEU A 59 0.28 6.35 5.97
N GLU A 60 -0.94 6.83 6.22
CA GLU A 60 -1.25 8.24 6.50
C GLU A 60 -0.64 8.66 7.83
N THR A 61 -0.77 7.83 8.89
CA THR A 61 -0.12 8.10 10.19
C THR A 61 1.41 8.15 10.10
N LEU A 62 1.99 7.44 9.14
CA LEU A 62 3.43 7.41 8.86
C LEU A 62 3.87 8.47 7.83
N ASN A 63 2.97 9.34 7.37
CA ASN A 63 3.21 10.35 6.33
C ASN A 63 3.76 9.78 5.00
N LEU A 64 3.52 8.51 4.70
CA LEU A 64 3.93 7.86 3.44
C LEU A 64 2.92 8.11 2.31
N VAL A 65 1.65 8.36 2.66
CA VAL A 65 0.59 8.77 1.74
C VAL A 65 -0.12 10.00 2.29
N LYS A 66 -0.71 10.79 1.40
CA LYS A 66 -1.50 11.97 1.74
C LYS A 66 -2.96 11.75 1.37
N ARG A 67 -3.86 11.98 2.33
CA ARG A 67 -5.30 12.04 2.12
C ARG A 67 -5.70 13.43 1.64
N VAL A 68 -6.50 13.48 0.57
CA VAL A 68 -7.06 14.70 0.00
C VAL A 68 -8.57 14.56 -0.09
N VAL A 69 -9.28 15.53 0.47
CA VAL A 69 -10.74 15.67 0.34
C VAL A 69 -10.98 16.92 -0.50
N GLU A 70 -11.47 16.73 -1.72
CA GLU A 70 -11.81 17.85 -2.59
C GLU A 70 -13.05 18.59 -2.02
N LYS A 71 -13.05 19.93 -2.11
CA LYS A 71 -14.19 20.75 -1.67
C LYS A 71 -15.47 20.26 -2.37
N ASN A 72 -16.53 20.05 -1.60
CA ASN A 72 -17.82 19.51 -2.04
C ASN A 72 -17.84 18.01 -2.42
N LYS A 73 -16.77 17.25 -2.15
CA LYS A 73 -16.77 15.79 -2.31
C LYS A 73 -16.68 15.09 -0.96
N VAL A 74 -17.55 14.11 -0.76
CA VAL A 74 -17.60 13.30 0.48
C VAL A 74 -16.49 12.24 0.50
N LEU A 75 -16.07 11.78 -0.68
CA LEU A 75 -15.14 10.66 -0.79
C LEU A 75 -13.67 11.14 -0.83
N PRO A 76 -12.86 10.77 0.17
CA PRO A 76 -11.43 11.05 0.15
C PRO A 76 -10.70 10.28 -0.95
N LYS A 77 -9.56 10.84 -1.36
CA LYS A 77 -8.58 10.20 -2.23
C LYS A 77 -7.20 10.21 -1.57
N TRP A 78 -6.32 9.32 -2.01
CA TRP A 78 -4.96 9.19 -1.50
C TRP A 78 -3.94 9.28 -2.64
N GLY A 79 -2.80 9.88 -2.35
CA GLY A 79 -1.62 9.89 -3.22
C GLY A 79 -0.36 9.62 -2.40
N ILE A 80 0.71 9.18 -3.05
CA ILE A 80 1.99 8.93 -2.37
C ILE A 80 2.73 10.24 -2.06
N THR A 81 3.40 10.33 -0.91
CA THR A 81 4.24 11.48 -0.56
C THR A 81 5.68 11.29 -1.06
N LYS A 82 6.49 12.35 -1.01
CA LYS A 82 7.95 12.26 -1.28
C LYS A 82 8.63 11.21 -0.39
N LEU A 83 8.25 11.16 0.90
CA LEU A 83 8.77 10.18 1.85
C LEU A 83 8.36 8.76 1.47
N GLY A 84 7.08 8.56 1.09
CA GLY A 84 6.60 7.25 0.60
C GLY A 84 7.41 6.73 -0.58
N LYS A 85 7.76 7.62 -1.53
CA LYS A 85 8.61 7.26 -2.67
C LYS A 85 10.03 6.87 -2.25
N GLN A 86 10.63 7.62 -1.32
CA GLN A 86 11.98 7.32 -0.80
C GLN A 86 12.02 5.95 -0.13
N VAL A 87 10.99 5.60 0.66
CA VAL A 87 10.88 4.30 1.33
C VAL A 87 10.84 3.16 0.31
N ILE A 88 10.08 3.30 -0.78
CA ILE A 88 10.03 2.27 -1.84
C ILE A 88 11.39 2.10 -2.53
N ASN A 89 12.11 3.20 -2.76
CA ASN A 89 13.42 3.15 -3.44
C ASN A 89 14.54 2.65 -2.53
N SER A 90 14.32 2.58 -1.21
CA SER A 90 15.31 2.14 -0.23
C SER A 90 15.09 0.69 0.23
N ALA A 91 14.01 0.06 -0.22
CA ALA A 91 13.61 -1.33 0.09
C ALA A 91 14.02 -2.27 -1.04
#